data_AF-A0A3B8LAK6-F1
#
_entry.id   AF-A0A3B8LAK6-F1
#
_cell.length_a   1.000
_cell.length_b   1.000
_cell.length_c   1.000
_cell.angle_alpha   90.00
_cell.angle_beta   90.00
_cell.angle_gamma   90.00
#
_symmetry.space_group_name_H-M   'P 1'
#
loop_
_entity.id
_entity.type
_entity.pdbx_description
1 polymer ?
#
loop_
_entity_poly.entity_id
_entity_poly.type
_entity_poly.pdbx_seq_one_letter_code
_entity_poly.pdbx_strand_id
1 'polypeptide(L)'
;MLFRNLGMLLVCLSLCACRKTPPKANAKHRKQAVQRTVTQKLPPYMSFKNASEAMTYLLKRPHSVLGIGEYHQQHRFKHISPAIERFRKQMLPQLGGEISDLLVETWVTTGQCGKQEKVVVKEVKKVIKRPKKTTNHIIELLKAGKRMKMAPHILRAHCKDYESLQDEKKTGFDPVKMLRFVTDKLGQTTTWILKERKKRKQKAAIAIYGGAIHNDIKPSETLRPFSYVHTLPAKAQKKFIELDLYVPEYIYEDAHYKKVAWYPLLNKAKETNKVILIQHTSRSFSLIFKWTPTSKK
;
A
#
# COMPACT_ATOMS: atom_id res chain seq x y z
N MET A 1 -22.30 14.47 -14.93
CA MET A 1 -22.70 15.28 -13.76
C MET A 1 -22.70 14.41 -12.51
N LEU A 2 -21.64 14.45 -11.70
CA LEU A 2 -21.55 13.85 -10.37
C LEU A 2 -20.48 14.65 -9.64
N PHE A 3 -20.67 14.98 -8.36
CA PHE A 3 -19.97 16.03 -7.58
C PHE A 3 -20.63 17.42 -7.63
N ARG A 4 -21.87 17.51 -7.14
CA ARG A 4 -22.37 18.73 -6.49
C ARG A 4 -22.71 18.40 -5.03
N ASN A 5 -22.09 19.16 -4.12
CA ASN A 5 -22.41 19.37 -2.71
C ASN A 5 -23.00 18.19 -1.90
N LEU A 6 -22.13 17.30 -1.40
CA LEU A 6 -22.38 16.58 -0.16
C LEU A 6 -21.10 16.60 0.68
N GLY A 7 -21.22 16.87 1.99
CA GLY A 7 -20.14 16.78 2.98
C GLY A 7 -19.67 15.33 3.15
N MET A 8 -18.92 14.83 2.17
CA MET A 8 -18.52 13.43 2.04
C MET A 8 -17.25 13.14 2.82
N LEU A 9 -17.24 12.03 3.54
CA LEU A 9 -16.12 11.62 4.38
C LEU A 9 -15.41 10.41 3.75
N LEU A 10 -14.15 10.59 3.35
CA LEU A 10 -13.31 9.51 2.83
C LEU A 10 -12.72 8.70 3.98
N VAL A 11 -12.83 7.37 3.92
CA VAL A 11 -12.12 6.46 4.83
C VAL A 11 -11.00 5.78 4.04
N CYS A 12 -9.75 5.99 4.48
CA CYS A 12 -8.54 5.49 3.84
C CYS A 12 -7.72 4.78 4.89
N LEU A 13 -7.25 3.56 4.61
CA LEU A 13 -6.62 2.72 5.63
C LEU A 13 -5.17 3.10 5.91
N SER A 14 -4.77 2.84 7.15
CA SER A 14 -3.40 2.71 7.62
C SER A 14 -3.46 2.19 9.06
N LEU A 15 -3.36 0.88 9.24
CA LEU A 15 -3.28 0.29 10.57
C LEU A 15 -1.81 0.03 10.93
N CYS A 16 -1.32 0.76 11.93
CA CYS A 16 -0.09 0.44 12.64
C CYS A 16 -0.39 -0.66 13.66
N ALA A 17 0.32 -1.79 13.57
CA ALA A 17 0.34 -2.77 14.65
C ALA A 17 1.14 -2.22 15.85
N CYS A 18 0.47 -1.50 16.75
CA CYS A 18 1.04 -1.18 18.07
C CYS A 18 0.91 -2.43 18.97
N ARG A 19 1.98 -3.21 19.12
CA ARG A 19 2.07 -4.20 20.21
C ARG A 19 2.77 -3.59 21.42
N LYS A 20 2.16 -3.76 22.59
CA LYS A 20 2.68 -3.38 23.91
C LYS A 20 3.97 -4.14 24.22
N THR A 21 4.89 -3.47 24.89
CA THR A 21 6.16 -3.99 25.42
C THR A 21 5.95 -5.21 26.33
N PRO A 22 6.68 -6.32 26.16
CA PRO A 22 6.74 -7.39 27.15
C PRO A 22 7.63 -6.99 28.35
N PRO A 23 7.41 -7.59 29.54
CA PRO A 23 8.11 -7.23 30.77
C PRO A 23 9.60 -7.62 30.72
N LYS A 24 10.42 -6.83 31.45
CA LYS A 24 11.87 -7.01 31.58
C LYS A 24 12.18 -8.34 32.27
N ALA A 25 12.92 -9.22 31.60
CA ALA A 25 13.55 -10.38 32.22
C ALA A 25 15.04 -10.08 32.52
N ASN A 26 15.46 -10.51 33.71
CA ASN A 26 16.72 -10.18 34.37
C ASN A 26 17.97 -10.56 33.57
N ALA A 27 18.96 -9.65 33.62
CA ALA A 27 20.31 -9.87 33.15
C ALA A 27 21.08 -10.74 34.14
N LYS A 28 21.55 -11.92 33.71
CA LYS A 28 22.78 -12.58 34.17
C LYS A 28 23.05 -13.79 33.27
N HIS A 29 23.94 -13.60 32.31
CA HIS A 29 24.99 -14.54 31.86
C HIS A 29 25.53 -14.05 30.52
N ARG A 30 26.59 -13.24 30.60
CA ARG A 30 27.43 -12.82 29.49
C ARG A 30 28.43 -13.94 29.24
N LYS A 31 28.21 -14.76 28.21
CA LYS A 31 29.28 -15.54 27.56
C LYS A 31 29.38 -15.07 26.12
N GLN A 32 30.60 -14.68 25.76
CA GLN A 32 30.98 -14.13 24.47
C GLN A 32 30.59 -15.10 23.34
N ALA A 33 29.55 -14.73 22.58
CA ALA A 33 29.30 -15.31 21.28
C ALA A 33 30.18 -14.57 20.28
N VAL A 34 31.18 -15.28 19.74
CA VAL A 34 31.94 -14.86 18.56
C VAL A 34 30.94 -14.52 17.46
N GLN A 35 30.75 -13.24 17.18
CA GLN A 35 29.97 -12.77 16.05
C GLN A 35 30.72 -13.14 14.77
N ARG A 36 30.41 -14.34 14.25
CA ARG A 36 30.57 -14.62 12.83
C ARG A 36 29.68 -13.62 12.08
N THR A 37 30.28 -12.56 11.56
CA THR A 37 29.67 -11.71 10.53
C THR A 37 29.42 -12.58 9.31
N VAL A 38 28.26 -13.22 9.26
CA VAL A 38 27.72 -13.74 8.00
C VAL A 38 27.44 -12.50 7.17
N THR A 39 28.26 -12.24 6.15
CA THR A 39 28.01 -11.20 5.15
C THR A 39 26.70 -11.57 4.46
N GLN A 40 25.58 -11.05 4.95
CA GLN A 40 24.27 -11.35 4.42
C GLN A 40 24.21 -10.87 2.97
N LYS A 41 24.16 -11.82 2.03
CA LYS A 41 24.08 -11.51 0.60
C LYS A 41 22.83 -10.67 0.34
N LEU A 42 23.01 -9.49 -0.24
CA LEU A 42 21.90 -8.62 -0.63
C LEU A 42 21.03 -9.30 -1.69
N PRO A 43 19.70 -9.12 -1.66
CA PRO A 43 18.85 -9.59 -2.74
C PRO A 43 19.16 -8.85 -4.04
N PRO A 44 18.78 -9.40 -5.21
CA PRO A 44 18.97 -8.72 -6.49
C PRO A 44 18.31 -7.34 -6.49
N TYR A 45 19.01 -6.33 -6.99
CA TYR A 45 18.50 -4.96 -7.05
C TYR A 45 19.04 -4.21 -8.28
N MET A 46 18.35 -3.14 -8.65
CA MET A 46 18.73 -2.20 -9.69
C MET A 46 18.66 -0.78 -9.16
N SER A 47 19.51 0.10 -9.70
CA SER A 47 19.50 1.53 -9.37
C SER A 47 19.00 2.34 -10.56
N PHE A 48 18.05 3.23 -10.33
CA PHE A 48 17.44 4.10 -11.34
C PHE A 48 17.65 5.57 -10.99
N LYS A 49 17.69 6.44 -12.00
CA LYS A 49 17.83 7.88 -11.77
C LYS A 49 16.58 8.44 -11.08
N ASN A 50 15.40 7.86 -11.31
CA ASN A 50 14.13 8.29 -10.75
C ASN A 50 13.10 7.14 -10.74
N ALA A 51 11.95 7.35 -10.09
CA ALA A 51 10.92 6.31 -9.98
C ALA A 51 10.18 6.05 -11.31
N SER A 52 10.20 7.01 -12.24
CA SER A 52 9.64 6.86 -13.58
C SER A 52 10.37 5.76 -14.35
N GLU A 53 11.70 5.79 -14.38
CA GLU A 53 12.52 4.78 -15.06
C GLU A 53 12.32 3.38 -14.48
N ALA A 54 12.24 3.28 -13.16
CA ALA A 54 11.93 2.02 -12.49
C ALA A 54 10.54 1.49 -12.88
N MET A 55 9.54 2.38 -12.99
CA MET A 55 8.19 1.99 -13.43
C MET A 55 8.20 1.51 -14.89
N THR A 56 8.84 2.24 -15.80
CA THR A 56 8.98 1.82 -17.21
C THR A 56 9.66 0.45 -17.33
N TYR A 57 10.67 0.19 -16.50
CA TYR A 57 11.30 -1.14 -16.45
C TYR A 57 10.34 -2.25 -16.02
N LEU A 58 9.47 -2.00 -15.03
CA LEU A 58 8.47 -2.96 -14.57
C LEU A 58 7.41 -3.23 -15.63
N LEU A 59 6.93 -2.20 -16.34
CA LEU A 59 5.88 -2.30 -17.35
C LEU A 59 6.25 -3.17 -18.56
N LYS A 60 7.55 -3.37 -18.83
CA LYS A 60 8.02 -4.31 -19.87
C LYS A 60 7.66 -5.77 -19.58
N ARG A 61 7.27 -6.10 -18.35
CA ARG A 61 6.89 -7.47 -17.96
C ARG A 61 5.44 -7.75 -18.35
N PRO A 62 5.12 -8.98 -18.77
CA PRO A 62 3.73 -9.38 -18.98
C PRO A 62 2.91 -9.23 -17.69
N HIS A 63 1.88 -8.40 -17.73
CA HIS A 63 1.01 -8.16 -16.59
C HIS A 63 -0.45 -8.00 -17.00
N SER A 64 -1.35 -8.25 -16.06
CA SER A 64 -2.80 -8.00 -16.20
C SER A 64 -3.36 -7.21 -15.01
N VAL A 65 -2.63 -7.23 -13.90
CA VAL A 65 -2.87 -6.49 -12.67
C VAL A 65 -1.50 -6.04 -12.13
N LEU A 66 -1.40 -4.76 -11.79
CA LEU A 66 -0.27 -4.14 -11.09
C LEU A 66 -0.74 -3.71 -9.70
N GLY A 67 -0.32 -4.43 -8.66
CA GLY A 67 -0.56 -4.07 -7.26
C GLY A 67 0.54 -3.15 -6.75
N ILE A 68 0.16 -1.94 -6.36
CA ILE A 68 1.05 -0.90 -5.85
C ILE A 68 0.71 -0.67 -4.38
N GLY A 69 1.57 -1.22 -3.51
CA GLY A 69 1.50 -1.05 -2.08
C GLY A 69 2.29 0.15 -1.61
N GLU A 70 1.83 0.88 -0.60
CA GLU A 70 2.67 1.83 0.14
C GLU A 70 2.74 1.48 1.62
N TYR A 71 3.89 1.78 2.24
CA TYR A 71 3.92 2.04 3.67
C TYR A 71 3.35 3.43 3.93
N HIS A 72 2.21 3.50 4.59
CA HIS A 72 1.48 4.74 4.75
C HIS A 72 2.23 5.78 5.60
N GLN A 73 2.14 7.04 5.20
CA GLN A 73 2.66 8.16 5.97
C GLN A 73 2.02 8.26 7.36
N GLN A 74 2.86 8.27 8.38
CA GLN A 74 2.48 8.54 9.77
C GLN A 74 2.58 10.03 10.11
N HIS A 75 1.87 10.49 11.14
CA HIS A 75 1.83 11.91 11.53
C HIS A 75 3.23 12.52 11.78
N ARG A 76 4.16 11.77 12.36
CA ARG A 76 5.55 12.22 12.61
C ARG A 76 6.28 12.62 11.33
N PHE A 77 5.87 12.09 10.18
CA PHE A 77 6.46 12.37 8.88
C PHE A 77 5.62 13.31 8.01
N LYS A 78 4.69 14.08 8.59
CA LYS A 78 3.78 15.00 7.86
C LYS A 78 4.48 16.05 6.98
N HIS A 79 5.75 16.30 7.22
CA HIS A 79 6.59 17.24 6.47
C HIS A 79 7.30 16.59 5.25
N ILE A 80 7.24 15.26 5.15
CA ILE A 80 7.84 14.48 4.07
C ILE A 80 6.75 14.15 3.05
N SER A 81 7.02 14.33 1.75
CA SER A 81 6.03 14.00 0.72
C SER A 81 5.67 12.49 0.76
N PRO A 82 4.38 12.12 0.86
CA PRO A 82 3.96 10.72 0.98
C PRO A 82 4.16 9.92 -0.31
N ALA A 83 4.24 8.59 -0.17
CA ALA A 83 4.41 7.67 -1.31
C ALA A 83 3.31 7.87 -2.37
N ILE A 84 2.04 8.08 -1.97
CA ILE A 84 0.96 8.41 -2.91
C ILE A 84 1.20 9.66 -3.76
N GLU A 85 1.79 10.70 -3.19
CA GLU A 85 2.11 11.91 -3.95
C GLU A 85 3.28 11.66 -4.89
N ARG A 86 4.33 10.96 -4.42
CA ARG A 86 5.48 10.56 -5.24
C ARG A 86 5.06 9.67 -6.40
N PHE A 87 4.21 8.67 -6.15
CA PHE A 87 3.63 7.80 -7.17
C PHE A 87 2.83 8.62 -8.19
N ARG A 88 1.91 9.46 -7.74
CA ARG A 88 1.08 10.31 -8.61
C ARG A 88 1.93 11.19 -9.52
N LYS A 89 3.01 11.78 -9.00
CA LYS A 89 3.86 12.72 -9.75
C LYS A 89 4.89 12.01 -10.63
N GLN A 90 5.49 10.92 -10.16
CA GLN A 90 6.68 10.33 -10.78
C GLN A 90 6.42 9.03 -11.54
N MET A 91 5.34 8.30 -11.24
CA MET A 91 5.13 6.94 -11.75
C MET A 91 3.81 6.78 -12.51
N LEU A 92 2.74 7.38 -12.02
CA LEU A 92 1.42 7.35 -12.67
C LEU A 92 1.47 7.78 -14.15
N PRO A 93 2.24 8.80 -14.57
CA PRO A 93 2.34 9.17 -15.99
C PRO A 93 2.80 8.03 -16.91
N GLN A 94 3.58 7.07 -16.39
CA GLN A 94 4.08 5.92 -17.17
C GLN A 94 2.99 4.88 -17.42
N LEU A 95 1.85 4.94 -16.71
CA LEU A 95 0.76 3.98 -16.83
C LEU A 95 -0.23 4.32 -17.96
N GLY A 96 -0.05 5.46 -18.64
CA GLY A 96 -0.95 5.90 -19.72
C GLY A 96 -0.96 4.93 -20.88
N GLY A 97 -2.15 4.52 -21.33
CA GLY A 97 -2.32 3.54 -22.42
C GLY A 97 -2.13 2.08 -21.98
N GLU A 98 -1.27 1.82 -20.99
CA GLU A 98 -1.02 0.48 -20.44
C GLU A 98 -2.09 0.02 -19.44
N ILE A 99 -2.71 0.97 -18.73
CA ILE A 99 -3.71 0.71 -17.68
C ILE A 99 -5.08 1.30 -18.08
N SER A 100 -6.14 0.49 -18.00
CA SER A 100 -7.51 0.94 -18.28
C SER A 100 -8.30 1.35 -17.04
N ASP A 101 -7.93 0.84 -15.86
CA ASP A 101 -8.68 1.00 -14.62
C ASP A 101 -7.72 1.22 -13.44
N LEU A 102 -8.06 2.16 -12.56
CA LEU A 102 -7.31 2.46 -11.34
C LEU A 102 -8.22 2.23 -10.13
N LEU A 103 -7.97 1.16 -9.38
CA LEU A 103 -8.62 0.87 -8.11
C LEU A 103 -7.78 1.45 -6.96
N VAL A 104 -8.39 2.24 -6.08
CA VAL A 104 -7.72 2.76 -4.88
C VAL A 104 -8.34 2.15 -3.63
N GLU A 105 -7.50 1.70 -2.70
CA GLU A 105 -7.87 1.15 -1.39
C GLU A 105 -8.43 2.25 -0.47
N THR A 106 -9.66 2.64 -0.76
CA THR A 106 -10.45 3.59 0.01
C THR A 106 -11.91 3.28 -0.24
N TRP A 107 -12.79 3.67 0.68
CA TRP A 107 -14.23 3.70 0.42
C TRP A 107 -14.81 5.03 0.88
N VAL A 108 -15.95 5.36 0.29
CA VAL A 108 -16.79 6.47 0.75
C VAL A 108 -17.87 5.92 1.66
N THR A 109 -18.15 6.68 2.71
CA THR A 109 -19.34 6.47 3.54
C THR A 109 -20.58 6.88 2.75
N THR A 110 -21.66 6.11 2.85
CA THR A 110 -22.95 6.50 2.27
C THR A 110 -23.70 7.42 3.23
N GLY A 111 -23.41 7.35 4.54
CA GLY A 111 -24.15 8.05 5.59
C GLY A 111 -25.53 7.45 5.86
N GLN A 112 -25.87 6.35 5.17
CA GLN A 112 -27.19 5.72 5.19
C GLN A 112 -27.22 4.48 6.10
N CYS A 113 -26.10 4.10 6.70
CA CYS A 113 -25.99 2.87 7.50
C CYS A 113 -26.06 3.11 9.02
N GLY A 114 -26.70 4.20 9.44
CA GLY A 114 -27.08 4.42 10.83
C GLY A 114 -25.91 4.61 11.81
N LYS A 115 -26.09 4.14 13.05
CA LYS A 115 -25.14 4.35 14.17
C LYS A 115 -23.83 3.59 13.94
N GLN A 116 -23.88 2.43 13.30
CA GLN A 116 -22.76 1.52 13.08
C GLN A 116 -21.70 2.16 12.19
N GLU A 117 -22.12 2.74 11.06
CA GLU A 117 -21.23 3.50 10.17
C GLU A 117 -20.59 4.67 10.91
N LYS A 118 -21.36 5.45 11.68
CA LYS A 118 -20.83 6.57 12.47
C LYS A 118 -19.76 6.13 13.47
N VAL A 119 -19.97 5.01 14.17
CA VAL A 119 -19.00 4.46 15.13
C VAL A 119 -17.73 4.01 14.42
N VAL A 120 -17.84 3.15 13.40
CA VAL A 120 -16.67 2.63 12.65
C VAL A 120 -15.87 3.79 12.07
N VAL A 121 -16.52 4.73 11.41
CA VAL A 121 -15.88 5.90 10.79
C VAL A 121 -15.15 6.78 11.80
N LYS A 122 -15.77 7.02 12.97
CA LYS A 122 -15.16 7.81 14.04
C LYS A 122 -13.92 7.12 14.59
N GLU A 123 -13.99 5.82 14.86
CA GLU A 123 -12.88 5.07 15.42
C GLU A 123 -11.73 4.88 14.42
N VAL A 124 -12.05 4.62 13.15
CA VAL A 124 -11.04 4.55 12.08
C VAL A 124 -10.25 5.87 11.99
N LYS A 125 -10.94 7.02 12.06
CA LYS A 125 -10.26 8.34 12.11
C LYS A 125 -9.30 8.46 13.29
N LYS A 126 -9.70 7.98 14.48
CA LYS A 126 -8.85 8.03 15.69
C LYS A 126 -7.60 7.17 15.57
N VAL A 127 -7.74 5.98 14.99
CA VAL A 127 -6.62 5.02 14.89
C VAL A 127 -5.64 5.44 13.80
N ILE A 128 -6.14 5.91 12.65
CA ILE A 128 -5.31 6.17 11.48
C ILE A 128 -4.46 7.45 11.64
N LYS A 129 -4.94 8.45 12.40
CA LYS A 129 -4.24 9.72 12.70
C LYS A 129 -3.57 10.39 11.47
N ARG A 130 -4.12 10.20 10.26
CA ARG A 130 -3.56 10.77 9.02
C ARG A 130 -3.76 12.29 8.98
N PRO A 131 -2.77 13.06 8.49
CA PRO A 131 -2.99 14.47 8.19
C PRO A 131 -4.13 14.66 7.19
N LYS A 132 -4.99 15.68 7.37
CA LYS A 132 -6.09 15.99 6.43
C LYS A 132 -5.62 16.13 4.97
N LYS A 133 -4.39 16.60 4.76
CA LYS A 133 -3.76 16.71 3.42
C LYS A 133 -3.67 15.35 2.69
N THR A 134 -3.55 14.24 3.41
CA THR A 134 -3.43 12.90 2.79
C THR A 134 -4.72 12.44 2.11
N THR A 135 -5.89 12.79 2.65
CA THR A 135 -7.19 12.52 2.00
C THR A 135 -7.29 13.23 0.65
N ASN A 136 -6.72 14.43 0.53
CA ASN A 136 -6.67 15.15 -0.74
C ASN A 136 -5.83 14.40 -1.78
N HIS A 137 -4.76 13.72 -1.39
CA HIS A 137 -3.91 12.99 -2.34
C HIS A 137 -4.60 11.81 -3.02
N ILE A 138 -5.55 11.14 -2.36
CA ILE A 138 -6.35 10.08 -2.98
C ILE A 138 -7.27 10.66 -4.05
N ILE A 139 -7.94 11.78 -3.75
CA ILE A 139 -8.79 12.48 -4.72
C ILE A 139 -7.93 12.98 -5.88
N GLU A 140 -6.74 13.53 -5.61
CA GLU A 140 -5.79 13.96 -6.65
C GLU A 140 -5.31 12.80 -7.52
N LEU A 141 -5.06 11.63 -6.93
CA LEU A 141 -4.67 10.41 -7.64
C LEU A 141 -5.79 9.96 -8.58
N LEU A 142 -7.03 9.85 -8.09
CA LEU A 142 -8.19 9.48 -8.91
C LEU A 142 -8.43 10.49 -10.04
N LYS A 143 -8.33 11.80 -9.75
CA LYS A 143 -8.42 12.86 -10.77
C LYS A 143 -7.32 12.74 -11.82
N ALA A 144 -6.08 12.43 -11.41
CA ALA A 144 -4.96 12.24 -12.32
C ALA A 144 -5.15 11.01 -13.21
N GLY A 145 -5.55 9.86 -12.65
CA GLY A 145 -5.87 8.66 -13.43
C GLY A 145 -7.00 8.91 -14.44
N LYS A 146 -8.06 9.62 -14.03
CA LYS A 146 -9.15 10.00 -14.95
C LYS A 146 -8.68 10.86 -16.12
N ARG A 147 -7.77 11.82 -15.90
CA ARG A 147 -7.17 12.61 -16.99
C ARG A 147 -6.38 11.75 -17.97
N MET A 148 -5.87 10.62 -17.52
CA MET A 148 -5.18 9.61 -18.33
C MET A 148 -6.12 8.53 -18.90
N LYS A 149 -7.44 8.77 -18.87
CA LYS A 149 -8.48 7.85 -19.35
C LYS A 149 -8.56 6.52 -18.59
N MET A 150 -8.00 6.44 -17.38
CA MET A 150 -8.22 5.30 -16.49
C MET A 150 -9.58 5.44 -15.81
N ALA A 151 -10.39 4.38 -15.83
CA ALA A 151 -11.63 4.33 -15.07
C ALA A 151 -11.31 4.25 -13.57
N PRO A 152 -11.73 5.25 -12.76
CA PRO A 152 -11.46 5.26 -11.33
C PRO A 152 -12.41 4.33 -10.58
N HIS A 153 -11.87 3.51 -9.67
CA HIS A 153 -12.62 2.64 -8.78
C HIS A 153 -12.18 2.84 -7.33
N ILE A 154 -13.12 2.67 -6.43
CA ILE A 154 -12.92 2.65 -4.97
C ILE A 154 -13.70 1.46 -4.41
N LEU A 155 -13.39 1.07 -3.18
CA LEU A 155 -14.11 0.01 -2.48
C LEU A 155 -15.53 0.47 -2.13
N ARG A 156 -16.46 -0.50 -2.13
CA ARG A 156 -17.85 -0.28 -1.74
C ARG A 156 -18.16 -1.06 -0.47
N ALA A 157 -18.61 -0.35 0.55
CA ALA A 157 -19.13 -0.91 1.79
C ALA A 157 -20.66 -0.85 1.79
N HIS A 158 -21.30 -1.95 2.15
CA HIS A 158 -22.74 -2.03 2.43
C HIS A 158 -22.98 -1.93 3.94
N CYS A 159 -24.22 -1.69 4.38
CA CYS A 159 -24.51 -1.53 5.80
C CYS A 159 -24.14 -2.77 6.65
N LYS A 160 -24.36 -3.97 6.10
CA LYS A 160 -23.92 -5.23 6.72
C LYS A 160 -22.41 -5.34 6.89
N ASP A 161 -21.63 -4.67 6.04
CA ASP A 161 -20.18 -4.61 6.19
C ASP A 161 -19.80 -3.77 7.42
N TYR A 162 -20.49 -2.66 7.70
CA TYR A 162 -20.22 -1.87 8.90
C TYR A 162 -20.56 -2.61 10.19
N GLU A 163 -21.60 -3.44 10.18
CA GLU A 163 -21.96 -4.31 11.31
C GLU A 163 -20.88 -5.35 11.59
N SER A 164 -20.34 -5.98 10.55
CA SER A 164 -19.31 -7.02 10.71
C SER A 164 -17.97 -6.46 11.19
N LEU A 165 -17.71 -5.17 10.95
CA LEU A 165 -16.50 -4.48 11.39
C LEU A 165 -16.48 -4.13 12.88
N GLN A 166 -17.60 -4.22 13.58
CA GLN A 166 -17.66 -3.93 15.01
C GLN A 166 -16.88 -4.96 15.83
N ASP A 167 -16.31 -4.52 16.94
CA ASP A 167 -15.78 -5.43 17.95
C ASP A 167 -16.91 -6.24 18.62
N GLU A 168 -16.55 -7.26 19.38
CA GLU A 168 -17.53 -8.15 20.05
C GLU A 168 -18.48 -7.39 20.97
N LYS A 169 -18.01 -6.29 21.57
CA LYS A 169 -18.78 -5.43 22.48
C LYS A 169 -19.63 -4.39 21.74
N LYS A 170 -19.51 -4.29 20.41
CA LYS A 170 -20.15 -3.29 19.53
C LYS A 170 -19.90 -1.84 19.93
N THR A 171 -18.82 -1.57 20.66
CA THR A 171 -18.44 -0.23 21.12
C THR A 171 -17.28 0.37 20.31
N GLY A 172 -16.59 -0.45 19.52
CA GLY A 172 -15.50 -0.04 18.64
C GLY A 172 -15.52 -0.78 17.29
N PHE A 173 -14.36 -0.88 16.66
CA PHE A 173 -14.14 -1.71 15.48
C PHE A 173 -12.98 -2.67 15.72
N ASP A 174 -12.99 -3.81 15.05
CA ASP A 174 -11.94 -4.81 15.11
C ASP A 174 -10.92 -4.57 13.97
N PRO A 175 -9.65 -4.23 14.27
CA PRO A 175 -8.63 -4.00 13.25
C PRO A 175 -8.34 -5.21 12.35
N VAL A 176 -8.45 -6.42 12.88
CA VAL A 176 -8.25 -7.66 12.10
C VAL A 176 -9.42 -7.87 11.16
N LYS A 177 -10.66 -7.68 11.62
CA LYS A 177 -11.83 -7.73 10.73
C LYS A 177 -11.77 -6.65 9.66
N MET A 178 -11.27 -5.45 10.00
CA MET A 178 -11.05 -4.38 9.02
C MET A 178 -10.03 -4.78 7.95
N LEU A 179 -8.87 -5.32 8.32
CA LEU A 179 -7.89 -5.77 7.33
C LEU A 179 -8.46 -6.87 6.42
N ARG A 180 -9.23 -7.81 6.96
CA ARG A 180 -9.92 -8.85 6.16
C ARG A 180 -10.94 -8.24 5.21
N PHE A 181 -11.80 -7.36 5.72
CA PHE A 181 -12.80 -6.65 4.92
C PHE A 181 -12.18 -5.96 3.70
N VAL A 182 -11.07 -5.24 3.90
CA VAL A 182 -10.37 -4.55 2.81
C VAL A 182 -9.81 -5.52 1.79
N THR A 183 -9.17 -6.59 2.28
CA THR A 183 -8.63 -7.68 1.45
C THR A 183 -9.73 -8.28 0.57
N ASP A 184 -10.88 -8.58 1.17
CA ASP A 184 -12.03 -9.15 0.48
C ASP A 184 -12.58 -8.18 -0.56
N LYS A 185 -12.75 -6.89 -0.22
CA LYS A 185 -13.26 -5.89 -1.17
C LYS A 185 -12.30 -5.62 -2.32
N LEU A 186 -11.00 -5.60 -2.08
CA LEU A 186 -9.98 -5.49 -3.12
C LEU A 186 -10.04 -6.68 -4.08
N GLY A 187 -10.11 -7.90 -3.55
CA GLY A 187 -10.26 -9.13 -4.34
C GLY A 187 -11.53 -9.17 -5.18
N GLN A 188 -12.67 -8.87 -4.55
CA GLN A 188 -13.99 -8.85 -5.19
C GLN A 188 -14.06 -7.79 -6.29
N THR A 189 -13.62 -6.57 -6.01
CA THR A 189 -13.68 -5.45 -6.96
C THR A 189 -12.72 -5.69 -8.11
N THR A 190 -11.49 -6.17 -7.84
CA THR A 190 -10.54 -6.54 -8.90
C THR A 190 -11.10 -7.62 -9.81
N THR A 191 -11.69 -8.67 -9.23
CA THR A 191 -12.31 -9.77 -9.99
C THR A 191 -13.47 -9.27 -10.85
N TRP A 192 -14.30 -8.37 -10.33
CA TRP A 192 -15.37 -7.74 -11.08
C TRP A 192 -14.81 -6.89 -12.24
N ILE A 193 -13.82 -6.02 -12.01
CA ILE A 193 -13.20 -5.20 -13.07
C ILE A 193 -12.62 -6.10 -14.18
N LEU A 194 -11.92 -7.18 -13.82
CA LEU A 194 -11.37 -8.14 -14.78
C LEU A 194 -12.46 -8.77 -15.66
N LYS A 195 -13.62 -9.12 -15.07
CA LYS A 195 -14.77 -9.65 -15.82
C LYS A 195 -15.36 -8.59 -16.77
N GLU A 196 -15.57 -7.36 -16.31
CA GLU A 196 -16.12 -6.28 -17.13
C GLU A 196 -15.17 -5.83 -18.25
N ARG A 197 -13.85 -5.83 -18.01
CA ARG A 197 -12.84 -5.58 -19.05
C ARG A 197 -12.88 -6.66 -20.13
N LYS A 198 -13.02 -7.93 -19.74
CA LYS A 198 -13.13 -9.05 -20.69
C LYS A 198 -14.35 -8.87 -21.60
N LYS A 199 -15.51 -8.50 -21.05
CA LYS A 199 -16.73 -8.20 -21.83
C LYS A 199 -16.51 -7.08 -22.85
N ARG A 200 -15.78 -6.03 -22.45
CA ARG A 200 -15.43 -4.88 -23.31
C ARG A 200 -14.25 -5.13 -24.25
N LYS A 201 -13.71 -6.35 -24.31
CA LYS A 201 -12.48 -6.69 -25.07
C LYS A 201 -11.28 -5.77 -24.76
N GLN A 202 -11.22 -5.21 -23.55
CA GLN A 202 -10.16 -4.30 -23.12
C GLN A 202 -8.89 -5.08 -22.75
N LYS A 203 -7.77 -4.78 -23.41
CA LYS A 203 -6.48 -5.46 -23.22
C LYS A 203 -5.59 -4.81 -22.15
N ALA A 204 -5.61 -3.47 -22.04
CA ALA A 204 -4.83 -2.70 -21.08
C ALA A 204 -5.15 -3.12 -19.63
N ALA A 205 -4.14 -3.27 -18.77
CA ALA A 205 -4.20 -3.86 -17.44
C ALA A 205 -4.93 -3.00 -16.38
N ILE A 206 -5.04 -3.49 -15.14
CA ILE A 206 -5.56 -2.73 -13.98
C ILE A 206 -4.38 -2.35 -13.07
N ALA A 207 -4.41 -1.14 -12.52
CA ALA A 207 -3.57 -0.76 -11.40
C ALA A 207 -4.40 -0.71 -10.11
N ILE A 208 -3.86 -1.24 -9.02
CA ILE A 208 -4.46 -1.20 -7.68
C ILE A 208 -3.49 -0.45 -6.77
N TYR A 209 -3.94 0.62 -6.12
CA TYR A 209 -3.12 1.42 -5.23
C TYR A 209 -3.64 1.32 -3.79
N GLY A 210 -2.81 0.87 -2.85
CA GLY A 210 -3.23 0.61 -1.48
C GLY A 210 -2.08 0.43 -0.48
N GLY A 211 -2.36 -0.17 0.66
CA GLY A 211 -1.35 -0.52 1.66
C GLY A 211 -0.58 -1.77 1.27
N ALA A 212 0.75 -1.76 1.44
CA ALA A 212 1.65 -2.86 1.03
C ALA A 212 1.24 -4.24 1.58
N ILE A 213 0.72 -4.28 2.81
CA ILE A 213 0.23 -5.51 3.46
C ILE A 213 -0.81 -6.28 2.63
N HIS A 214 -1.51 -5.62 1.71
CA HIS A 214 -2.62 -6.20 0.98
C HIS A 214 -2.24 -6.84 -0.36
N ASN A 215 -1.07 -6.53 -0.93
CA ASN A 215 -0.71 -6.93 -2.30
C ASN A 215 0.42 -7.96 -2.40
N ASP A 216 0.86 -8.54 -1.29
CA ASP A 216 1.95 -9.52 -1.27
C ASP A 216 1.58 -10.79 -2.06
N ILE A 217 2.45 -11.21 -2.98
CA ILE A 217 2.37 -12.49 -3.70
C ILE A 217 2.79 -13.64 -2.77
N LYS A 218 3.72 -13.38 -1.85
CA LYS A 218 4.26 -14.34 -0.88
C LYS A 218 4.27 -13.73 0.54
N PRO A 219 3.11 -13.42 1.12
CA PRO A 219 3.03 -12.93 2.49
C PRO A 219 3.56 -13.97 3.47
N SER A 220 4.02 -13.53 4.64
CA SER A 220 4.27 -14.45 5.76
C SER A 220 2.99 -15.19 6.15
N GLU A 221 3.10 -16.32 6.83
CA GLU A 221 1.92 -17.11 7.25
C GLU A 221 0.89 -16.28 8.03
N THR A 222 1.37 -15.41 8.92
CA THR A 222 0.56 -14.48 9.71
C THR A 222 -0.13 -13.39 8.88
N LEU A 223 0.45 -12.99 7.74
CA LEU A 223 -0.06 -11.95 6.86
C LEU A 223 -0.86 -12.50 5.67
N ARG A 224 -0.75 -13.80 5.40
CA ARG A 224 -1.44 -14.48 4.30
C ARG A 224 -2.94 -14.19 4.23
N PRO A 225 -3.70 -14.11 5.35
CA PRO A 225 -5.12 -13.79 5.30
C PRO A 225 -5.43 -12.35 4.87
N PHE A 226 -4.43 -11.48 4.75
CA PHE A 226 -4.59 -10.07 4.41
C PHE A 226 -4.10 -9.73 3.01
N SER A 227 -3.58 -10.68 2.23
CA SER A 227 -3.24 -10.45 0.83
C SER A 227 -4.39 -10.82 -0.10
N TYR A 228 -4.85 -9.87 -0.91
CA TYR A 228 -5.94 -10.10 -1.87
C TYR A 228 -5.44 -10.87 -3.09
N VAL A 229 -4.13 -10.97 -3.32
CA VAL A 229 -3.58 -11.66 -4.50
C VAL A 229 -4.09 -13.10 -4.55
N HIS A 230 -4.16 -13.76 -3.40
CA HIS A 230 -4.61 -15.15 -3.29
C HIS A 230 -6.13 -15.34 -3.50
N THR A 231 -6.92 -14.26 -3.50
CA THR A 231 -8.36 -14.31 -3.77
C THR A 231 -8.69 -14.08 -5.25
N LEU A 232 -7.71 -13.64 -6.05
CA LEU A 232 -7.89 -13.38 -7.48
C LEU A 232 -8.00 -14.69 -8.29
N PRO A 233 -8.62 -14.68 -9.48
CA PRO A 233 -8.59 -15.82 -10.39
C PRO A 233 -7.16 -16.22 -10.76
N ALA A 234 -6.88 -17.52 -10.88
CA ALA A 234 -5.52 -18.05 -11.13
C ALA A 234 -4.81 -17.41 -12.35
N LYS A 235 -5.54 -17.09 -13.41
CA LYS A 235 -4.98 -16.39 -14.59
C LYS A 235 -4.47 -14.99 -14.26
N ALA A 236 -5.18 -14.25 -13.39
CA ALA A 236 -4.75 -12.94 -12.92
C ALA A 236 -3.56 -13.06 -11.98
N GLN A 237 -3.57 -14.03 -11.06
CA GLN A 237 -2.45 -14.29 -10.14
C GLN A 237 -1.12 -14.54 -10.88
N LYS A 238 -1.14 -15.32 -11.97
CA LYS A 238 0.04 -15.60 -12.81
C LYS A 238 0.61 -14.35 -13.50
N LYS A 239 -0.22 -13.34 -13.75
CA LYS A 239 0.13 -12.07 -14.41
C LYS A 239 -0.04 -10.87 -13.45
N PHE A 240 0.12 -11.11 -12.16
CA PHE A 240 0.14 -10.09 -11.12
C PHE A 240 1.57 -9.64 -10.90
N ILE A 241 1.81 -8.33 -10.93
CA ILE A 241 3.06 -7.70 -10.50
C ILE A 241 2.79 -6.96 -9.19
N GLU A 242 3.57 -7.28 -8.17
CA GLU A 242 3.61 -6.61 -6.87
C GLU A 242 4.73 -5.57 -6.86
N LEU A 243 4.39 -4.36 -6.43
CA LEU A 243 5.31 -3.26 -6.24
C LEU A 243 5.02 -2.54 -4.92
N ASP A 244 5.89 -2.70 -3.94
CA ASP A 244 5.82 -1.96 -2.68
C ASP A 244 6.67 -0.70 -2.70
N LEU A 245 6.09 0.40 -2.25
CA LEU A 245 6.69 1.72 -2.26
C LEU A 245 7.14 2.12 -0.85
N TYR A 246 8.43 2.38 -0.70
CA TYR A 246 9.06 2.80 0.53
C TYR A 246 9.62 4.21 0.41
N VAL A 247 9.11 5.11 1.25
CA VAL A 247 9.76 6.39 1.54
C VAL A 247 10.81 6.12 2.62
N PRO A 248 12.11 6.34 2.33
CA PRO A 248 13.18 5.81 3.18
C PRO A 248 13.10 6.34 4.61
N GLU A 249 12.69 7.59 4.81
CA GLU A 249 12.56 8.20 6.13
C GLU A 249 11.51 7.51 7.01
N TYR A 250 10.52 6.82 6.43
CA TYR A 250 9.45 6.18 7.20
C TYR A 250 9.93 4.90 7.88
N ILE A 251 10.88 4.22 7.22
CA ILE A 251 11.33 2.88 7.60
C ILE A 251 12.77 2.86 8.12
N TYR A 252 13.52 3.96 7.98
CA TYR A 252 14.92 4.02 8.38
C TYR A 252 15.12 3.67 9.86
N GLU A 253 14.32 4.21 10.76
CA GLU A 253 14.46 3.94 12.20
C GLU A 253 13.63 2.74 12.68
N ASP A 254 12.82 2.15 11.81
CA ASP A 254 11.88 1.11 12.19
C ASP A 254 12.59 -0.23 12.46
N ALA A 255 12.42 -0.76 13.67
CA ALA A 255 13.09 -1.97 14.13
C ALA A 255 12.66 -3.24 13.36
N HIS A 256 11.48 -3.24 12.75
CA HIS A 256 11.05 -4.34 11.88
C HIS A 256 11.86 -4.34 10.59
N TYR A 257 11.97 -3.18 9.93
CA TYR A 257 12.69 -3.05 8.67
C TYR A 257 14.21 -3.20 8.84
N LYS A 258 14.80 -2.82 9.98
CA LYS A 258 16.23 -3.05 10.26
C LYS A 258 16.69 -4.51 10.15
N LYS A 259 15.75 -5.46 10.22
CA LYS A 259 16.04 -6.90 10.19
C LYS A 259 15.88 -7.54 8.81
N VAL A 260 15.32 -6.82 7.83
CA VAL A 260 15.10 -7.39 6.49
C VAL A 260 16.38 -7.37 5.67
N ALA A 261 16.60 -8.41 4.85
CA ALA A 261 17.86 -8.62 4.14
C ALA A 261 18.27 -7.46 3.21
N TRP A 262 17.29 -6.70 2.69
CA TRP A 262 17.54 -5.57 1.81
C TRP A 262 17.76 -4.24 2.55
N TYR A 263 17.63 -4.18 3.88
CA TYR A 263 17.74 -2.93 4.64
C TYR A 263 19.02 -2.12 4.34
N PRO A 264 20.21 -2.72 4.15
CA PRO A 264 21.41 -1.95 3.79
C PRO A 264 21.27 -1.13 2.49
N LEU A 265 20.33 -1.47 1.61
CA LEU A 265 20.04 -0.71 0.38
C LEU A 265 19.43 0.67 0.64
N LEU A 266 18.92 0.95 1.85
CA LEU A 266 18.50 2.31 2.24
C LEU A 266 19.69 3.28 2.26
N ASN A 267 20.83 2.83 2.79
CA ASN A 267 22.07 3.61 2.80
C ASN A 267 22.58 3.80 1.37
N LYS A 268 22.51 2.75 0.54
CA LYS A 268 22.86 2.86 -0.88
C LYS A 268 22.01 3.90 -1.62
N ALA A 269 20.69 3.92 -1.37
CA ALA A 269 19.79 4.92 -1.92
C ALA A 269 20.16 6.34 -1.47
N LYS A 270 20.61 6.50 -0.21
CA LYS A 270 21.06 7.77 0.37
C LYS A 270 22.34 8.27 -0.29
N GLU A 271 23.37 7.44 -0.31
CA GLU A 271 24.71 7.76 -0.83
C GLU A 271 24.69 8.09 -2.32
N THR A 272 23.89 7.34 -3.09
CA THR A 272 23.87 7.48 -4.55
C THR A 272 22.82 8.48 -5.04
N ASN A 273 21.91 8.94 -4.16
CA ASN A 273 20.75 9.76 -4.53
C ASN A 273 19.94 9.15 -5.70
N LYS A 274 19.81 7.82 -5.70
CA LYS A 274 19.08 7.04 -6.71
C LYS A 274 17.86 6.36 -6.10
N VAL A 275 16.94 5.97 -6.98
CA VAL A 275 15.87 5.03 -6.62
C VAL A 275 16.44 3.62 -6.69
N ILE A 276 16.13 2.79 -5.70
CA ILE A 276 16.55 1.39 -5.68
C ILE A 276 15.32 0.50 -5.87
N LEU A 277 15.35 -0.35 -6.89
CA LEU A 277 14.33 -1.37 -7.14
C LEU A 277 14.89 -2.73 -6.71
N ILE A 278 14.33 -3.31 -5.67
CA ILE A 278 14.67 -4.61 -5.11
C ILE A 278 13.76 -5.65 -5.76
N GLN A 279 14.33 -6.77 -6.18
CA GLN A 279 13.60 -7.88 -6.76
C GLN A 279 13.57 -9.05 -5.77
N HIS A 280 12.39 -9.38 -5.25
CA HIS A 280 12.19 -10.54 -4.37
C HIS A 280 11.91 -11.82 -5.15
N THR A 281 11.12 -11.69 -6.22
CA THR A 281 10.86 -12.76 -7.21
C THR A 281 10.77 -12.13 -8.61
N SER A 282 10.51 -12.91 -9.65
CA SER A 282 10.31 -12.35 -11.00
C SER A 282 9.10 -11.39 -11.12
N ARG A 283 8.20 -11.38 -10.12
CA ARG A 283 6.95 -10.60 -10.12
C ARG A 283 6.71 -9.76 -8.85
N SER A 284 7.60 -9.81 -7.87
CA SER A 284 7.48 -9.06 -6.60
C SER A 284 8.70 -8.18 -6.40
N PHE A 285 8.43 -6.91 -6.15
CA PHE A 285 9.42 -5.85 -6.10
C PHE A 285 9.14 -4.88 -4.96
N SER A 286 10.21 -4.31 -4.42
CA SER A 286 10.12 -3.13 -3.54
C SER A 286 10.93 -1.99 -4.13
N LEU A 287 10.38 -0.79 -4.11
CA LEU A 287 11.03 0.43 -4.56
C LEU A 287 11.30 1.33 -3.36
N ILE A 288 12.58 1.63 -3.14
CA ILE A 288 13.02 2.66 -2.22
C ILE A 288 13.13 3.96 -3.01
N PHE A 289 12.29 4.95 -2.66
CA PHE A 289 12.39 6.29 -3.23
C PHE A 289 13.71 6.96 -2.85
N LYS A 290 14.06 8.01 -3.59
CA LYS A 290 15.11 8.92 -3.13
C LYS A 290 14.76 9.52 -1.79
N TRP A 291 15.78 9.67 -0.95
CA TRP A 291 15.72 10.49 0.25
C TRP A 291 15.30 11.91 -0.11
N THR A 292 14.49 12.51 0.76
CA THR A 292 14.15 13.93 0.65
C THR A 292 15.44 14.72 0.87
N PRO A 293 15.80 15.66 -0.03
CA PRO A 293 16.97 16.49 0.18
C PRO A 293 16.85 17.21 1.53
N THR A 294 17.83 17.03 2.41
CA THR A 294 17.99 17.92 3.55
C THR A 294 18.40 19.27 2.98
N SER A 295 17.55 20.29 3.08
CA SER A 295 17.99 21.67 2.81
C SER A 295 19.22 21.90 3.69
N LYS A 296 20.39 22.15 3.09
CA LYS A 296 21.52 22.68 3.84
C LYS A 296 21.00 23.96 4.50
N LYS A 297 20.95 23.96 5.84
CA LYS A 297 20.84 25.21 6.59
C LYS A 297 22.12 25.99 6.42
#